data_AF-A0A662H1J9-F1
#
_entry.id   AF-A0A662H1J9-F1
#
_cell.length_a   1.000
_cell.length_b   1.000
_cell.length_c   1.000
_cell.angle_alpha   90.00
_cell.angle_beta   90.00
_cell.angle_gamma   90.00
#
_symmetry.space_group_name_H-M   'P 1'
#
loop_
_entity.id
_entity.type
_entity.pdbx_description
1 polymer ?
#
loop_
_entity_poly.entity_id
_entity_poly.type
_entity_poly.pdbx_seq_one_letter_code
_entity_poly.pdbx_strand_id
1 'polypeptide(L)'
;MVAMKVRGKLPTLRIPVSLIVDDWTVGYIGESGKLEFKRTYEFLLDFLSLGAMGVRGKLSLVPCIVKSRECSYELLGCIDKGIEGLPRNVLLKILNLVKVKAIKYFDITPEMLTHTLAIDVDANRLLDEMEWEWSQRQDLE
;
A
#
# COMPACT_ATOMS: atom_id res chain seq x y z
N MET A 1 29.14 -10.10 5.14
CA MET A 1 27.86 -9.51 4.69
C MET A 1 28.11 -8.67 3.45
N VAL A 2 27.48 -9.00 2.32
CA VAL A 2 27.54 -8.15 1.12
C VAL A 2 26.56 -7.00 1.35
N ALA A 3 27.08 -5.79 1.53
CA ALA A 3 26.24 -4.60 1.65
C ALA A 3 25.47 -4.42 0.32
N MET A 4 24.17 -4.73 0.32
CA MET A 4 23.32 -4.36 -0.81
C MET A 4 23.28 -2.84 -0.89
N LYS A 5 23.97 -2.29 -1.89
CA LYS A 5 23.86 -0.87 -2.22
C LYS A 5 22.42 -0.59 -2.66
N VAL A 6 21.63 0.02 -1.78
CA VAL A 6 20.31 0.56 -2.14
C VAL A 6 20.52 1.54 -3.29
N ARG A 7 20.02 1.19 -4.48
CA ARG A 7 20.09 2.07 -5.65
C ARG A 7 18.79 2.87 -5.72
N GLY A 8 18.87 4.15 -5.37
CA GLY A 8 17.78 5.09 -5.62
C GLY A 8 17.48 5.16 -7.11
N LYS A 9 16.23 4.88 -7.49
CA LYS A 9 15.72 5.16 -8.84
C LYS A 9 15.02 6.52 -8.82
N LEU A 10 15.22 7.30 -9.88
CA LEU A 10 14.44 8.52 -10.10
C LEU A 10 12.96 8.14 -10.32
N PRO A 11 12.02 9.06 -9.99
CA PRO A 11 10.61 8.93 -10.36
C PRO A 11 10.48 8.53 -11.85
N THR A 12 9.71 7.47 -12.13
CA THR A 12 9.63 6.86 -13.48
C THR A 12 9.07 7.86 -14.49
N LEU A 13 8.17 8.73 -14.03
CA LEU A 13 7.54 9.74 -14.86
C LEU A 13 8.46 10.95 -15.14
N ARG A 14 9.59 11.09 -14.44
CA ARG A 14 10.60 12.17 -14.62
C ARG A 14 10.01 13.58 -14.66
N ILE A 15 8.91 13.78 -13.95
CA ILE A 15 8.20 15.05 -13.80
C ILE A 15 8.27 15.50 -12.35
N PRO A 16 8.27 16.82 -12.09
CA PRO A 16 8.17 17.32 -10.73
C PRO A 16 6.94 16.76 -10.02
N VAL A 17 7.15 16.18 -8.85
CA VAL A 17 6.11 15.64 -7.98
C VAL A 17 5.49 16.81 -7.21
N SER A 18 4.18 17.01 -7.38
CA SER A 18 3.41 18.04 -6.66
C SER A 18 2.53 17.45 -5.55
N LEU A 19 2.35 16.12 -5.54
CA LEU A 19 1.52 15.41 -4.57
C LEU A 19 2.12 14.03 -4.26
N ILE A 20 2.21 13.68 -2.98
CA ILE A 20 2.61 12.35 -2.53
C ILE A 20 1.49 11.82 -1.63
N VAL A 21 1.04 10.61 -1.93
CA VAL A 21 0.14 9.85 -1.08
C VAL A 21 0.90 8.62 -0.61
N ASP A 22 1.14 8.56 0.69
CA ASP A 22 1.75 7.41 1.37
C ASP A 22 0.67 6.46 1.88
N ASP A 23 1.04 5.19 2.01
CA ASP A 23 0.30 4.08 2.60
C ASP A 23 -1.14 3.89 2.13
N TRP A 24 -1.42 4.19 0.85
CA TRP A 24 -2.76 3.96 0.33
C TRP A 24 -3.05 2.45 0.24
N THR A 25 -4.21 2.04 0.75
CA THR A 25 -4.68 0.65 0.75
C THR A 25 -5.94 0.52 -0.09
N VAL A 26 -6.19 -0.66 -0.66
CA VAL A 26 -7.46 -0.94 -1.38
C VAL A 26 -8.67 -0.99 -0.45
N GLY A 27 -8.44 -1.10 0.86
CA GLY A 27 -9.45 -1.07 1.91
C GLY A 27 -8.78 -1.05 3.28
N TYR A 28 -9.53 -0.72 4.31
CA TYR A 28 -9.05 -0.67 5.70
C TYR A 28 -10.10 -1.22 6.65
N ILE A 29 -9.70 -1.53 7.88
CA ILE A 29 -10.62 -1.98 8.93
C ILE A 29 -11.25 -0.77 9.60
N GLY A 30 -12.55 -0.59 9.42
CA GLY A 30 -13.30 0.48 10.06
C GLY A 30 -13.55 0.21 11.55
N GLU A 31 -14.11 1.19 12.25
CA GLU A 31 -14.43 1.10 13.69
C GLU A 31 -15.35 -0.08 14.03
N SER A 32 -16.17 -0.53 13.07
CA SER A 32 -17.04 -1.71 13.21
C SER A 32 -16.31 -3.05 13.14
N GLY A 33 -14.99 -3.04 12.89
CA GLY A 33 -14.18 -4.24 12.66
C GLY A 33 -14.38 -4.90 11.29
N LYS A 34 -15.16 -4.28 10.40
CA LYS A 34 -15.39 -4.73 9.02
C LYS A 34 -14.45 -4.03 8.05
N LEU A 35 -14.15 -4.72 6.95
CA LEU A 35 -13.38 -4.16 5.85
C LEU A 35 -14.22 -3.14 5.09
N GLU A 36 -13.72 -1.91 5.05
CA GLU A 36 -14.28 -0.79 4.29
C GLU A 36 -13.39 -0.49 3.09
N PHE A 37 -13.97 -0.46 1.90
CA PHE A 37 -13.25 -0.21 0.64
C PHE A 37 -13.93 0.85 -0.25
N LYS A 38 -15.11 1.35 0.17
CA LYS A 38 -15.84 2.34 -0.62
C LYS A 38 -15.11 3.68 -0.62
N ARG A 39 -14.65 4.13 0.54
CA ARG A 39 -13.92 5.40 0.69
C ARG A 39 -12.57 5.38 0.00
N THR A 40 -11.83 4.28 0.08
CA THR A 40 -10.54 4.12 -0.63
C THR A 40 -10.73 4.13 -2.14
N TYR A 41 -11.83 3.53 -2.64
CA TYR A 41 -12.20 3.59 -4.04
C TYR A 41 -12.61 5.01 -4.49
N GLU A 42 -13.43 5.72 -3.71
CA GLU A 42 -13.81 7.11 -3.98
C GLU A 42 -12.58 8.02 -4.02
N PHE A 43 -11.69 7.89 -3.03
CA PHE A 43 -10.40 8.58 -3.01
C PHE A 43 -9.59 8.33 -4.28
N LEU A 44 -9.52 7.09 -4.76
CA LEU A 44 -8.79 6.77 -5.98
C LEU A 44 -9.39 7.49 -7.19
N LEU A 45 -10.72 7.61 -7.28
CA LEU A 45 -11.37 8.34 -8.37
C LEU A 45 -11.04 9.84 -8.31
N ASP A 46 -11.08 10.43 -7.12
CA ASP A 46 -10.73 11.84 -6.92
C ASP A 46 -9.25 12.08 -7.25
N PHE A 47 -8.36 11.18 -6.84
CA PHE A 47 -6.94 11.24 -7.15
C PHE A 47 -6.67 11.16 -8.67
N LEU A 48 -7.39 10.30 -9.39
CA LEU A 48 -7.34 10.25 -10.85
C LEU A 48 -7.84 11.55 -11.51
N SER A 49 -8.84 12.21 -10.92
CA SER A 49 -9.35 13.49 -11.42
C SER A 49 -8.28 14.59 -11.31
N LEU A 50 -7.53 14.63 -10.21
CA LEU A 50 -6.38 15.53 -10.05
C LEU A 50 -5.32 15.27 -11.14
N GLY A 51 -5.04 14.00 -11.43
CA GLY A 51 -4.14 13.61 -12.52
C GLY A 51 -4.61 14.15 -13.88
N ALA A 52 -5.91 14.06 -14.16
CA ALA A 52 -6.51 14.61 -15.37
C ALA A 52 -6.43 16.15 -15.43
N MET A 53 -6.43 16.84 -14.30
CA MET A 53 -6.24 18.29 -14.18
C MET A 53 -4.77 18.74 -14.29
N GLY A 54 -3.82 17.80 -14.44
CA GLY A 54 -2.40 18.12 -14.59
C GLY A 54 -1.55 17.92 -13.35
N VAL A 55 -2.13 17.51 -12.21
CA VAL A 55 -1.37 17.15 -11.01
C VAL A 55 -0.52 15.92 -11.29
N ARG A 56 0.72 15.90 -10.78
CA ARG A 56 1.67 14.81 -10.95
C ARG A 56 2.28 14.44 -9.62
N GLY A 57 2.59 13.17 -9.44
CA GLY A 57 2.94 12.76 -8.09
C GLY A 57 3.31 11.30 -7.92
N LYS A 58 3.26 10.84 -6.68
CA LYS A 58 3.50 9.46 -6.29
C LYS A 58 2.31 8.95 -5.47
N LEU A 59 1.97 7.68 -5.67
CA LEU A 59 1.05 6.92 -4.83
C LEU A 59 1.79 5.65 -4.38
N SER A 60 2.03 5.50 -3.09
CA SER A 60 2.42 4.19 -2.57
C SER A 60 1.17 3.33 -2.34
N LEU A 61 1.30 2.03 -2.57
CA LEU A 61 0.22 1.07 -2.42
C LEU A 61 0.68 -0.03 -1.47
N VAL A 62 0.00 -0.14 -0.33
CA VAL A 62 0.16 -1.26 0.60
C VAL A 62 -0.58 -2.48 0.03
N PRO A 63 0.13 -3.56 -0.32
CA PRO A 63 -0.44 -4.70 -1.03
C PRO A 63 -1.21 -5.65 -0.10
N CYS A 64 -0.95 -5.61 1.20
CA CYS A 64 -1.50 -6.52 2.18
C CYS A 64 -2.33 -5.77 3.21
N ILE A 65 -3.44 -6.36 3.64
CA ILE A 65 -4.30 -5.75 4.67
C ILE A 65 -4.23 -6.58 5.93
N VAL A 66 -3.88 -5.92 7.03
CA VAL A 66 -3.79 -6.50 8.36
C VAL A 66 -4.95 -5.99 9.21
N LYS A 67 -5.59 -6.90 9.94
CA LYS A 67 -6.63 -6.60 10.92
C LYS A 67 -6.05 -6.78 12.32
N SER A 68 -6.15 -5.74 13.14
CA SER A 68 -5.86 -5.83 14.57
C SER A 68 -7.03 -6.51 15.30
N ARG A 69 -6.70 -7.41 16.23
CA ARG A 69 -7.56 -8.03 17.23
C ARG A 69 -7.00 -7.69 18.62
N GLU A 70 -7.81 -7.80 19.67
CA GLU A 70 -7.48 -7.36 21.05
C GLU A 70 -6.08 -7.80 21.55
N CYS A 71 -5.56 -8.95 21.11
CA CYS A 71 -4.22 -9.42 21.47
C CYS A 71 -3.44 -10.02 20.29
N SER A 72 -3.84 -9.76 19.03
CA SER A 72 -3.16 -10.33 17.87
C SER A 72 -3.42 -9.57 16.58
N TYR A 73 -2.67 -9.89 15.54
CA TYR A 73 -2.88 -9.38 14.19
C TYR A 73 -3.19 -10.52 13.24
N GLU A 74 -4.05 -10.25 12.27
CA GLU A 74 -4.51 -11.22 11.28
C GLU A 74 -4.31 -10.65 9.88
N LEU A 75 -3.64 -11.39 9.00
CA LEU A 75 -3.50 -11.03 7.60
C LEU A 75 -4.79 -11.41 6.86
N LEU A 76 -5.52 -10.41 6.37
CA LEU A 76 -6.73 -10.63 5.58
C LEU A 76 -6.41 -11.05 4.14
N GLY A 77 -5.20 -10.76 3.67
CA GLY A 77 -4.71 -11.21 2.37
C GLY A 77 -3.88 -10.16 1.65
N CYS A 78 -3.58 -10.46 0.39
CA CYS A 78 -2.75 -9.65 -0.49
C CYS A 78 -3.48 -9.38 -1.81
N ILE A 79 -3.25 -8.23 -2.43
CA ILE A 79 -3.93 -7.80 -3.67
C ILE A 79 -3.79 -8.78 -4.85
N ASP A 80 -2.77 -9.64 -4.87
CA ASP A 80 -2.54 -10.65 -5.93
C ASP A 80 -3.35 -11.94 -5.72
N LYS A 81 -3.54 -12.37 -4.46
CA LYS A 81 -4.26 -13.58 -4.07
C LYS A 81 -5.74 -13.32 -3.75
N GLY A 82 -6.07 -12.13 -3.27
CA GLY A 82 -7.36 -11.75 -2.73
C GLY A 82 -7.28 -11.29 -1.27
N ILE A 83 -8.30 -10.56 -0.84
CA ILE A 83 -8.41 -10.02 0.52
C ILE A 83 -9.77 -10.44 1.09
N GLU A 84 -9.77 -11.03 2.28
CA GLU A 84 -10.98 -11.42 2.99
C GLU A 84 -11.87 -10.19 3.26
N GLY A 85 -13.16 -10.31 2.94
CA GLY A 85 -14.12 -9.21 3.05
C GLY A 85 -14.16 -8.25 1.84
N LEU A 86 -13.24 -8.39 0.87
CA LEU A 86 -13.27 -7.61 -0.37
C LEU A 86 -13.71 -8.47 -1.57
N PRO A 87 -14.85 -8.17 -2.22
CA PRO A 87 -15.25 -8.90 -3.42
C PRO A 87 -14.18 -8.84 -4.52
N ARG A 88 -13.82 -10.00 -5.08
CA ARG A 88 -12.72 -10.11 -6.07
C ARG A 88 -12.93 -9.21 -7.30
N ASN A 89 -14.16 -9.07 -7.77
CA ASN A 89 -14.51 -8.18 -8.88
C ASN A 89 -14.23 -6.70 -8.56
N VAL A 90 -14.49 -6.28 -7.31
CA VAL A 90 -14.19 -4.92 -6.83
C VAL A 90 -12.69 -4.71 -6.73
N LEU A 91 -11.96 -5.66 -6.14
CA LEU A 91 -10.49 -5.62 -6.07
C LEU A 91 -9.87 -5.48 -7.47
N LEU A 92 -10.29 -6.32 -8.42
CA LEU A 92 -9.79 -6.26 -9.81
C LEU A 92 -10.11 -4.93 -10.48
N LYS A 93 -11.28 -4.36 -10.22
CA LYS A 93 -11.66 -3.04 -10.73
C LYS A 93 -10.73 -1.94 -10.19
N ILE A 94 -10.45 -1.96 -8.89
CA ILE A 94 -9.52 -1.03 -8.23
C ILE A 94 -8.12 -1.17 -8.85
N LEU A 95 -7.59 -2.39 -8.91
CA LEU A 95 -6.25 -2.64 -9.44
C LEU A 95 -6.12 -2.25 -10.91
N ASN A 96 -7.19 -2.42 -11.71
CA ASN A 96 -7.21 -1.97 -13.09
C ASN A 96 -7.15 -0.44 -13.20
N LEU A 97 -7.84 0.29 -12.33
CA LEU A 97 -7.72 1.76 -12.28
C LEU A 97 -6.30 2.19 -11.95
N VAL A 98 -5.65 1.57 -10.96
CA VAL A 98 -4.26 1.86 -10.63
C VAL A 98 -3.35 1.57 -11.83
N LYS A 99 -3.39 0.33 -12.36
CA LYS A 99 -2.49 -0.15 -13.42
C LYS A 99 -2.69 0.51 -14.78
N VAL A 100 -3.89 1.03 -15.09
CA VAL A 100 -4.20 1.56 -16.43
C VAL A 100 -4.39 3.07 -16.40
N LYS A 101 -4.91 3.64 -15.31
CA LYS A 101 -5.21 5.08 -15.22
C LYS A 101 -4.18 5.80 -14.37
N ALA A 102 -3.91 5.35 -13.14
CA ALA A 102 -3.06 6.10 -12.21
C ALA A 102 -1.62 6.22 -12.72
N ILE A 103 -1.06 5.15 -13.31
CA ILE A 103 0.30 5.14 -13.87
C ILE A 103 0.57 6.20 -14.94
N LYS A 104 -0.48 6.80 -15.53
CA LYS A 104 -0.33 7.86 -16.55
C LYS A 104 0.05 9.21 -15.94
N TYR A 105 -0.22 9.39 -14.66
CA TYR A 105 -0.12 10.68 -13.97
C TYR A 105 0.76 10.59 -12.72
N PHE A 106 0.85 9.40 -12.11
CA PHE A 106 1.51 9.17 -10.85
C PHE A 106 2.47 7.99 -10.92
N ASP A 107 3.60 8.12 -10.24
CA ASP A 107 4.51 7.02 -9.96
C ASP A 107 3.87 6.11 -8.89
N ILE A 108 3.63 4.86 -9.25
CA ILE A 108 3.03 3.87 -8.35
C ILE A 108 4.13 3.01 -7.78
N THR A 109 4.25 2.97 -6.45
CA THR A 109 5.25 2.14 -5.76
C THR A 109 4.56 1.19 -4.79
N PRO A 110 4.73 -0.14 -4.92
CA PRO A 110 4.28 -1.05 -3.88
C PRO A 110 5.09 -0.81 -2.61
N GLU A 111 4.39 -0.77 -1.49
CA GLU A 111 4.93 -0.57 -0.15
C GLU A 111 5.06 -1.93 0.53
N MET A 112 6.29 -2.35 0.84
CA MET A 112 6.53 -3.67 1.45
C MET A 112 6.45 -3.65 2.98
N LEU A 113 6.61 -2.47 3.58
CA LEU A 113 6.44 -2.26 5.02
C LEU A 113 4.99 -1.85 5.23
N THR A 114 4.29 -2.49 6.16
CA THR A 114 3.01 -1.95 6.63
C THR A 114 3.29 -1.23 7.94
N HIS A 115 2.64 -0.10 8.19
CA HIS A 115 2.71 0.57 9.50
C HIS A 115 2.31 -0.32 10.68
N THR A 116 1.66 -1.46 10.40
CA THR A 116 1.19 -2.39 11.43
C THR A 116 2.25 -3.45 11.73
N LEU A 117 2.48 -4.41 10.84
CA LEU A 117 3.50 -5.45 11.02
C LEU A 117 4.22 -5.74 9.70
N ALA A 118 5.49 -6.09 9.79
CA ALA A 118 6.22 -6.64 8.65
C ALA A 118 5.59 -7.95 8.18
N ILE A 119 5.60 -8.17 6.86
CA ILE A 119 5.06 -9.38 6.25
C ILE A 119 6.19 -10.16 5.60
N ASP A 120 6.33 -11.42 6.00
CA ASP A 120 7.13 -12.40 5.30
C ASP A 120 6.36 -12.83 4.04
N VAL A 121 6.76 -12.31 2.89
CA VAL A 121 6.07 -12.54 1.61
C VAL A 121 6.18 -14.00 1.16
N ASP A 122 7.30 -14.65 1.45
CA ASP A 122 7.56 -16.04 1.07
C ASP A 122 6.76 -17.01 1.94
N ALA A 123 6.74 -16.79 3.26
CA ALA A 123 5.97 -17.61 4.18
C ALA A 123 4.49 -17.15 4.32
N ASN A 124 4.12 -16.02 3.72
CA ASN A 124 2.80 -15.41 3.77
C ASN A 124 2.24 -15.27 5.21
N ARG A 125 3.09 -14.78 6.13
CA ARG A 125 2.77 -14.61 7.55
C ARG A 125 3.24 -13.26 8.07
N LEU A 126 2.60 -12.81 9.13
CA LEU A 126 3.03 -11.61 9.85
C LEU A 126 4.26 -11.95 10.69
N LEU A 127 5.22 -11.03 10.72
CA LEU A 127 6.32 -11.02 11.66
C LEU A 127 5.91 -10.15 12.85
N ASP A 128 6.35 -10.52 14.04
CA ASP A 128 6.11 -9.74 15.28
C ASP A 128 7.10 -8.57 15.35
N GLU A 129 7.03 -7.69 14.34
CA GLU A 129 7.89 -6.52 14.20
C GLU A 129 7.11 -5.39 13.52
N MET A 130 6.93 -4.28 14.23
CA MET A 130 6.34 -3.06 13.68
C MET A 130 7.42 -2.16 13.06
N GLU A 131 7.08 -1.38 12.04
CA GLU A 131 8.00 -0.47 11.36
C GLU A 131 8.72 0.48 12.33
N TRP A 132 7.98 1.03 13.31
CA TRP A 132 8.54 1.94 14.29
C TRP A 132 9.47 1.25 15.30
N GLU A 133 9.24 -0.02 15.63
CA GLU A 133 10.14 -0.78 16.52
C GLU A 133 11.45 -1.09 15.81
N TRP A 134 11.34 -1.52 14.55
CA TRP A 134 12.48 -1.79 13.69
C TRP A 134 13.33 -0.53 13.45
N SER A 135 12.70 0.60 13.16
CA SER A 135 13.41 1.85 12.86
C SER A 135 14.23 2.37 14.05
N GLN A 136 13.80 2.09 15.28
CA GLN A 136 14.51 2.46 16.51
C GLN A 136 15.68 1.53 16.85
N ARG A 137 15.81 0.39 16.16
CA ARG A 137 16.87 -0.61 16.40
C ARG A 137 17.92 -0.66 15.28
N GLN A 138 17.80 0.20 14.26
CA GLN A 138 18.71 0.26 13.10
C GLN A 138 20.18 0.47 13.50
N ASP A 139 20.44 1.19 14.60
CA ASP A 139 21.77 1.59 15.06
C ASP A 139 22.33 0.69 16.17
N LEU A 140 21.59 -0.36 16.56
CA LEU A 140 22.02 -1.31 17.60
C LEU A 140 22.66 -2.53 16.91
N GLU A 141 23.98 -2.64 17.01
CA GLU A 141 24.78 -3.79 16.53
C GLU A 141 24.38 -5.13 17.14
#